data_AF-A0A919IXB1-F1
#
_entry.id   AF-A0A919IXB1-F1
#
_cell.length_a   1.000
_cell.length_b   1.000
_cell.length_c   1.000
_cell.angle_alpha   90.00
_cell.angle_beta   90.00
_cell.angle_gamma   90.00
#
_symmetry.space_group_name_H-M   'P 1'
#
loop_
_entity.id
_entity.type
_entity.pdbx_description
1 polymer ?
#
loop_
_entity_poly.entity_id
_entity_poly.type
_entity_poly.pdbx_seq_one_letter_code
_entity_poly.pdbx_strand_id
1 'polypeptide(L)'
;MTTPETPGDAYGLSRPTMADARDAMHRVHGHTGRSSWARLLAAAKLTGNETDEPSLLRLLETMTNLDPVSRLCAQALRIRLTSHTHLAAAQLATRSPA
;
A
#
# COMPACT_ATOMS: atom_id res chain seq x y z
N MET A 1 -11.54 25.34 -7.52
CA MET A 1 -10.18 25.03 -8.00
C MET A 1 -10.00 23.53 -7.93
N THR A 2 -10.16 22.84 -9.06
CA THR A 2 -9.89 21.41 -9.18
C THR A 2 -8.39 21.25 -9.38
N THR A 3 -7.70 20.71 -8.37
CA THR A 3 -6.29 20.29 -8.49
C THR A 3 -6.20 19.31 -9.66
N PRO A 4 -5.23 19.44 -10.59
CA PRO A 4 -5.06 18.45 -11.65
C PRO A 4 -4.79 17.10 -10.99
N GLU A 5 -5.65 16.12 -11.27
CA GLU A 5 -5.45 14.75 -10.80
C GLU A 5 -4.20 14.18 -11.46
N THR A 6 -3.28 13.66 -10.66
CA THR A 6 -2.10 12.98 -11.18
C THR A 6 -2.54 11.64 -11.76
N PRO A 7 -2.01 11.19 -12.92
CA PRO A 7 -2.35 9.89 -13.49
C PRO A 7 -2.09 8.78 -12.45
N GLY A 8 -3.16 8.19 -11.92
CA GLY A 8 -3.09 7.18 -10.84
C GLY A 8 -3.89 7.51 -9.58
N ASP A 9 -4.32 8.76 -9.41
CA ASP A 9 -5.20 9.15 -8.31
C ASP A 9 -6.68 8.97 -8.67
N ALA A 10 -7.46 8.44 -7.73
CA ALA A 10 -8.92 8.33 -7.85
C ALA A 10 -9.58 9.23 -6.82
N TYR A 11 -10.31 10.25 -7.26
CA TYR A 11 -10.91 11.28 -6.39
C TYR A 11 -9.92 11.89 -5.38
N GLY A 12 -8.67 12.12 -5.82
CA GLY A 12 -7.60 12.65 -4.96
C GLY A 12 -7.01 11.66 -3.95
N LEU A 13 -7.38 10.38 -4.02
CA LEU A 13 -6.76 9.30 -3.27
C LEU A 13 -5.71 8.60 -4.13
N SER A 14 -4.48 8.52 -3.62
CA SER A 14 -3.40 7.79 -4.27
C SER A 14 -3.44 6.31 -3.92
N ARG A 15 -3.03 5.49 -4.89
CA ARG A 15 -2.86 4.06 -4.71
C ARG A 15 -1.72 3.77 -3.73
N PRO A 16 -1.90 2.91 -2.71
CA PRO A 16 -0.81 2.52 -1.81
C PRO A 16 0.35 1.86 -2.55
N THR A 17 1.58 2.18 -2.13
CA THR A 17 2.84 1.71 -2.70
C THR A 17 3.70 0.94 -1.69
N MET A 18 4.80 0.34 -2.16
CA MET A 18 5.83 -0.23 -1.28
C MET A 18 6.45 0.81 -0.33
N ALA A 19 6.57 2.06 -0.78
CA ALA A 19 7.08 3.16 0.05
C ALA A 19 6.10 3.48 1.20
N ASP A 20 4.79 3.50 0.93
CA ASP A 20 3.78 3.70 1.98
C ASP A 20 3.82 2.60 3.03
N ALA A 21 4.02 1.35 2.60
CA ALA A 21 4.16 0.21 3.50
C ALA A 21 5.42 0.33 4.38
N ARG A 22 6.56 0.70 3.79
CA ARG A 22 7.81 0.95 4.51
C ARG A 22 7.64 2.05 5.56
N ASP A 23 7.05 3.17 5.17
CA ASP A 23 6.89 4.32 6.05
C ASP A 23 5.90 4.01 7.19
N ALA A 24 4.85 3.23 6.90
CA ALA A 24 3.95 2.73 7.94
C ALA A 24 4.67 1.80 8.92
N MET A 25 5.50 0.87 8.43
CA MET A 25 6.31 -0.01 9.28
C MET A 25 7.28 0.77 10.16
N HIS A 26 7.97 1.77 9.60
CA HIS A 26 8.87 2.64 10.36
C HIS A 26 8.15 3.42 11.46
N ARG A 27 6.97 3.99 11.16
CA ARG A 27 6.19 4.73 12.16
C ARG A 27 5.69 3.84 13.28
N VAL A 28 5.18 2.66 12.94
CA VAL A 28 4.48 1.78 13.88
C VAL A 28 5.43 1.03 14.80
N HIS A 29 6.61 0.64 14.30
CA HIS A 29 7.64 -0.06 15.09
C HIS A 29 8.69 0.88 15.71
N GLY A 30 8.65 2.17 15.39
CA GLY A 30 9.56 3.18 15.95
C GLY A 30 11.03 2.80 15.75
N HIS A 31 11.78 2.71 16.85
CA HIS A 31 13.23 2.45 16.82
C HIS A 31 13.59 1.08 16.22
N THR A 32 12.69 0.08 16.25
CA THR A 32 12.89 -1.23 15.61
C THR A 32 12.39 -1.26 14.16
N GLY A 33 11.80 -0.18 13.64
CA GLY A 33 11.17 -0.17 12.33
C GLY A 33 12.09 -0.58 11.19
N ARG A 34 13.36 -0.16 11.22
CA ARG A 34 14.34 -0.53 10.19
C ARG A 34 14.65 -2.03 10.18
N SER A 35 14.82 -2.65 11.36
CA SER A 35 15.10 -4.09 11.45
C SER A 35 13.85 -4.93 11.18
N SER A 36 12.67 -4.50 11.64
CA SER A 36 11.39 -5.11 11.30
C SER A 36 11.13 -5.09 9.79
N TRP A 37 11.42 -3.96 9.12
CA TRP A 37 11.31 -3.83 7.67
C TRP A 37 12.26 -4.78 6.92
N ALA A 38 13.53 -4.83 7.32
CA ALA A 38 14.50 -5.74 6.70
C ALA A 38 14.12 -7.22 6.86
N ARG A 39 13.64 -7.61 8.05
CA ARG A 39 13.15 -8.97 8.30
C ARG A 39 11.93 -9.30 7.44
N LEU A 40 11.02 -8.35 7.28
CA LEU A 40 9.83 -8.51 6.45
C LEU A 40 10.20 -8.69 4.97
N LEU A 41 11.12 -7.88 4.43
CA LEU A 41 11.60 -8.02 3.06
C LEU A 41 12.25 -9.39 2.82
N ALA A 42 13.09 -9.85 3.75
CA ALA A 42 13.70 -11.17 3.66
C ALA A 42 12.64 -12.29 3.67
N ALA A 43 11.62 -12.20 4.53
CA ALA A 43 10.54 -13.17 4.60
C ALA A 43 9.67 -13.18 3.32
N ALA A 44 9.43 -12.01 2.72
CA ALA A 44 8.68 -11.85 1.49
C ALA A 44 9.50 -12.16 0.21
N LYS A 45 10.81 -12.43 0.35
CA LYS A 45 11.77 -12.57 -0.76
C LYS A 45 11.79 -11.33 -1.67
N LEU A 46 11.85 -10.15 -1.05
CA LEU A 46 11.86 -8.85 -1.71
C LEU A 46 13.15 -8.09 -1.38
N THR A 47 13.50 -7.15 -2.24
CA THR A 47 14.66 -6.26 -2.13
C THR A 47 14.29 -4.92 -1.49
N GLY A 48 13.03 -4.50 -1.58
CA GLY A 48 12.52 -3.21 -1.12
C GLY A 48 12.54 -2.12 -2.19
N ASN A 49 12.95 -2.44 -3.41
CA ASN A 49 12.95 -1.53 -4.57
C ASN A 49 11.83 -1.84 -5.57
N GLU A 50 10.98 -2.81 -5.26
CA GLU A 50 9.88 -3.21 -6.12
C GLU A 50 8.84 -2.07 -6.23
N THR A 51 8.33 -1.88 -7.45
CA THR A 51 7.30 -0.88 -7.75
C THR A 51 6.01 -1.52 -8.27
N ASP A 52 5.98 -2.84 -8.38
CA ASP A 52 4.87 -3.60 -8.93
C ASP A 52 3.86 -4.03 -7.85
N GLU A 53 2.60 -4.15 -8.28
CA GLU A 53 1.50 -4.58 -7.42
C GLU A 53 1.69 -5.99 -6.83
N PRO A 54 2.10 -7.02 -7.61
CA PRO A 54 2.33 -8.36 -7.06
C PRO A 54 3.30 -8.38 -5.87
N SER A 55 4.37 -7.58 -5.93
CA SER A 55 5.32 -7.44 -4.82
C SER A 55 4.68 -6.82 -3.58
N LEU A 56 3.86 -5.77 -3.74
CA LEU A 56 3.10 -5.18 -2.62
C LEU A 56 2.13 -6.20 -2.01
N LEU A 57 1.39 -6.96 -2.83
CA LEU A 57 0.46 -7.97 -2.32
C LEU A 57 1.17 -9.06 -1.52
N ARG A 58 2.33 -9.54 -2.00
CA ARG A 58 3.17 -10.52 -1.29
C ARG A 58 3.72 -9.96 0.02
N LEU A 59 4.14 -8.70 0.03
CA LEU A 59 4.55 -8.02 1.25
C LEU A 59 3.40 -7.97 2.27
N LEU A 60 2.21 -7.53 1.86
CA LEU A 60 1.04 -7.43 2.72
C LEU A 60 0.63 -8.79 3.30
N GLU A 61 0.68 -9.86 2.50
CA GLU A 61 0.47 -11.23 2.97
C GLU A 61 1.50 -11.60 4.05
N THR A 62 2.78 -11.33 3.79
CA THR A 62 3.86 -11.63 4.76
C THR A 62 3.69 -10.85 6.07
N MET A 63 3.26 -9.58 6.00
CA MET A 63 2.99 -8.75 7.18
C MET A 63 1.90 -9.34 8.09
N THR A 64 0.91 -10.03 7.53
CA THR A 64 -0.15 -10.66 8.34
C THR A 64 0.36 -11.78 9.24
N ASN A 65 1.54 -12.34 8.93
CA ASN A 65 2.15 -13.46 9.65
C ASN A 65 3.30 -13.04 10.57
N LEU A 66 3.68 -11.75 10.62
CA LEU A 66 4.88 -11.30 11.36
C LEU A 66 4.60 -11.08 12.86
N ASP A 67 3.69 -10.16 13.17
CA ASP A 67 3.28 -9.80 14.53
C ASP A 67 1.92 -9.08 14.50
N PRO A 68 1.20 -8.95 15.64
CA PRO A 68 -0.15 -8.37 15.68
C PRO A 68 -0.24 -6.94 15.15
N VAL A 69 0.81 -6.16 15.34
CA VAL A 69 0.86 -4.74 14.96
C VAL A 69 1.11 -4.61 13.45
N SER A 70 2.04 -5.39 12.90
CA SER A 70 2.25 -5.51 11.45
C SER A 70 1.00 -6.02 10.72
N ARG A 71 0.24 -6.93 11.34
CA ARG A 71 -1.04 -7.42 10.79
C ARG A 71 -2.09 -6.31 10.68
N LEU A 72 -2.22 -5.44 11.68
CA LEU A 72 -3.12 -4.28 11.61
C LEU A 72 -2.69 -3.30 10.51
N CYS A 73 -1.38 -3.06 10.39
CA CYS A 73 -0.81 -2.23 9.33
C CYS A 73 -1.15 -2.81 7.94
N ALA A 74 -1.00 -4.13 7.77
CA ALA A 74 -1.35 -4.83 6.53
C ALA A 74 -2.84 -4.68 6.20
N GLN A 75 -3.71 -4.84 7.20
CA GLN A 75 -5.15 -4.67 7.03
C GLN A 75 -5.52 -3.25 6.60
N ALA A 76 -4.92 -2.23 7.22
CA ALA A 76 -5.15 -0.84 6.85
C ALA A 76 -4.71 -0.54 5.40
N LEU A 77 -3.55 -1.05 4.98
CA LEU A 77 -3.05 -0.90 3.61
C LEU A 77 -3.95 -1.63 2.59
N ARG A 78 -4.44 -2.83 2.92
CA ARG A 78 -5.40 -3.57 2.07
C ARG A 78 -6.69 -2.78 1.88
N ILE A 79 -7.26 -2.20 2.95
CA ILE A 79 -8.47 -1.37 2.86
C ILE A 79 -8.25 -0.17 1.93
N ARG A 80 -7.10 0.51 2.03
CA ARG A 80 -6.78 1.63 1.15
C ARG A 80 -6.65 1.20 -0.31
N LEU A 81 -5.99 0.06 -0.54
CA LEU A 81 -5.81 -0.48 -1.88
C LEU A 81 -7.16 -0.85 -2.52
N THR A 82 -8.01 -1.59 -1.80
CA THR A 82 -9.34 -1.95 -2.31
C THR A 82 -10.23 -0.73 -2.51
N SER A 83 -10.20 0.23 -1.60
CA SER A 83 -10.95 1.49 -1.73
C SER A 83 -10.51 2.25 -2.97
N HIS A 84 -9.20 2.38 -3.20
CA HIS A 84 -8.67 3.00 -4.41
C HIS A 84 -9.14 2.29 -5.67
N THR A 85 -9.06 0.95 -5.73
CA THR A 85 -9.53 0.16 -6.87
C THR A 85 -11.01 0.42 -7.18
N HIS A 86 -11.88 0.40 -6.17
CA HIS A 86 -13.31 0.66 -6.36
C HIS A 86 -13.58 2.10 -6.81
N LEU A 87 -12.89 3.07 -6.23
CA LEU A 87 -13.05 4.48 -6.58
C LEU A 87 -12.53 4.79 -7.98
N ALA A 88 -11.40 4.22 -8.38
CA ALA A 88 -10.86 4.34 -9.73
C ALA A 88 -11.85 3.80 -10.77
N ALA A 89 -12.44 2.63 -10.51
CA ALA A 89 -13.47 2.05 -11.38
C ALA A 89 -14.72 2.94 -11.47
N ALA A 90 -15.20 3.48 -10.34
CA ALA A 90 -16.35 4.39 -10.30
C ALA A 90 -16.10 5.71 -11.04
N GLN A 91 -14.89 6.26 -10.93
CA GLN A 91 -14.47 7.47 -11.65
C GLN A 91 -14.48 7.25 -13.16
N LEU A 92 -13.97 6.11 -13.63
CA LEU A 92 -14.02 5.74 -15.06
C LEU A 92 -15.47 5.61 -15.54
N ALA A 93 -16.33 4.90 -14.80
CA ALA A 93 -17.74 4.73 -15.17
C ALA A 93 -18.50 6.07 -15.24
N THR A 94 -18.19 7.02 -14.35
CA THR A 94 -18.83 8.35 -14.30
C THR A 94 -18.31 9.30 -15.38
N ARG A 95 -17.08 9.10 -15.86
CA ARG A 95 -16.45 9.95 -16.89
C ARG A 95 -16.64 9.45 -18.31
N SER A 96 -17.06 8.21 -18.51
CA SER A 96 -17.47 7.71 -19.82
C SER A 96 -18.76 8.42 -20.25
N PRO A 97 -18.75 9.25 -21.32
CA PRO A 97 -19.98 9.77 -21.88
C PRO A 97 -20.79 8.60 -22.45
N ALA A 98 -22.10 8.61 -22.21
CA ALA A 98 -23.05 7.74 -22.89
C ALA A 98 -23.06 8.00 -24.41
#